data_AF-A0A2E7SRY7-F1
#
_entry.id   AF-A0A2E7SRY7-F1
#
_cell.length_a   1.000
_cell.length_b   1.000
_cell.length_c   1.000
_cell.angle_alpha   90.00
_cell.angle_beta   90.00
_cell.angle_gamma   90.00
#
_symmetry.space_group_name_H-M   'P 1'
#
loop_
_entity.id
_entity.type
_entity.pdbx_description
1 polymer ?
#
loop_
_entity_poly.entity_id
_entity_poly.type
_entity_poly.pdbx_seq_one_letter_code
_entity_poly.pdbx_strand_id
1 'polypeptide(L)' 'MPLREKLQVMEALWDDIARQDDVLEMPQWQKDLLDERERMVAEGKAEFVDWEVAKEQIAKATR' A
#
# COMPACT_ATOMS: atom_id res chain seq x y z
N MET A 1 23.79 -5.83 15.30
CA MET A 1 23.09 -5.24 14.16
C MET A 1 22.44 -3.92 14.57
N PRO A 2 22.99 -2.76 14.16
CA PRO A 2 22.37 -1.45 14.34
C PRO A 2 21.01 -1.35 13.61
N LEU A 3 20.17 -0.37 13.98
CA LEU A 3 18.84 -0.20 13.39
C LEU A 3 18.88 -0.07 11.85
N ARG A 4 19.83 0.71 11.32
CA ARG A 4 20.03 0.88 9.87
C ARG A 4 20.22 -0.45 9.17
N GLU A 5 21.10 -1.29 9.69
CA GLU A 5 21.43 -2.59 9.10
C GLU A 5 20.22 -3.54 9.17
N LYS A 6 19.43 -3.49 10.26
CA LYS A 6 18.15 -4.22 10.36
C LYS A 6 17.14 -3.77 9.31
N LEU A 7 17.02 -2.46 9.08
CA LEU A 7 16.10 -1.90 8.08
C LEU A 7 16.52 -2.30 6.66
N GLN A 8 17.81 -2.25 6.35
CA GLN A 8 18.33 -2.69 5.04
C GLN A 8 18.07 -4.18 4.79
N VAL A 9 18.24 -5.02 5.82
CA VAL A 9 17.91 -6.45 5.71
C VAL A 9 16.40 -6.64 5.49
N MET A 10 15.56 -5.90 6.20
CA MET A 10 14.11 -5.94 6.01
C MET A 10 13.70 -5.50 4.60
N GLU A 11 14.29 -4.44 4.07
CA GLU A 11 14.06 -3.96 2.70
C GLU A 11 14.49 -5.02 1.67
N ALA A 12 15.67 -5.62 1.84
CA ALA A 12 16.14 -6.65 0.93
C ALA A 12 15.25 -7.90 0.93
N LEU A 13 14.75 -8.30 2.12
CA LEU A 13 13.79 -9.41 2.24
C LEU A 13 12.44 -9.05 1.59
N TRP A 14 11.97 -7.82 1.79
CA TRP A 14 10.71 -7.36 1.21
C TRP A 14 10.78 -7.31 -0.32
N ASP A 15 11.88 -6.79 -0.88
CA ASP A 15 12.13 -6.76 -2.32
C ASP A 15 12.17 -8.17 -2.93
N ASP A 16 12.77 -9.13 -2.22
CA ASP A 16 12.86 -10.53 -2.66
C ASP A 16 11.48 -11.22 -2.67
N ILE A 17 10.66 -10.97 -1.64
CA ILE A 17 9.28 -11.47 -1.57
C ILE A 17 8.42 -10.82 -2.66
N ALA A 18 8.55 -9.51 -2.86
CA ALA A 18 7.73 -8.78 -3.83
C ALA A 18 7.97 -9.21 -5.28
N ARG A 19 9.13 -9.79 -5.59
CA ARG A 19 9.46 -10.33 -6.92
C ARG A 19 8.92 -11.73 -7.18
N GLN A 20 8.36 -12.39 -6.16
CA GLN A 20 7.73 -13.70 -6.25
C GLN A 20 6.21 -13.52 -6.47
N ASP A 21 5.85 -12.73 -7.48
CA ASP A 21 4.46 -12.40 -7.84
C ASP A 21 3.68 -13.61 -8.39
N ASP A 22 4.40 -14.67 -8.76
CA ASP A 22 3.87 -15.97 -9.20
C ASP A 22 3.64 -16.97 -8.06
N VAL A 23 4.24 -16.76 -6.89
CA VAL A 23 4.15 -17.69 -5.74
C VAL A 23 2.83 -17.50 -4.96
N LEU A 24 2.22 -16.32 -5.05
CA LEU A 24 0.98 -16.00 -4.35
C LEU A 24 -0.10 -15.61 -5.36
N GLU A 25 -1.06 -16.50 -5.58
CA GLU A 25 -2.26 -16.15 -6.35
C GLU A 25 -2.98 -14.98 -5.67
N MET A 26 -2.93 -13.80 -6.30
CA MET A 26 -3.72 -12.66 -5.83
C MET A 26 -5.21 -12.95 -6.07
N PRO A 27 -6.04 -12.88 -5.02
CA PRO A 27 -7.49 -13.00 -5.19
C PRO A 27 -8.01 -11.93 -6.17
N GLN A 28 -8.82 -12.34 -7.15
CA GLN A 28 -9.35 -11.45 -8.20
C GLN A 28 -10.03 -10.18 -7.63
N TRP A 29 -10.71 -10.30 -6.48
CA TRP A 29 -11.38 -9.16 -5.84
C TRP A 29 -10.43 -8.03 -5.46
N GLN A 30 -9.14 -8.32 -5.21
CA GLN A 30 -8.14 -7.30 -4.91
C GLN A 30 -7.82 -6.47 -6.15
N LYS A 31 -7.65 -7.12 -7.31
CA LYS A 31 -7.45 -6.45 -8.59
C LYS A 31 -8.67 -5.61 -8.96
N ASP A 32 -9.87 -6.19 -8.86
CA ASP A 32 -11.11 -5.50 -9.20
C ASP A 32 -11.31 -4.23 -8.33
N LEU A 33 -10.95 -4.31 -7.05
CA LEU A 33 -11.00 -3.17 -6.13
C LEU A 33 -10.00 -2.06 -6.50
N LEU A 34 -8.79 -2.43 -6.96
CA LEU A 34 -7.80 -1.46 -7.41
C LEU A 34 -8.22 -0.80 -8.72
N ASP A 35 -8.68 -1.58 -9.69
CA ASP A 35 -9.18 -1.08 -10.97
C ASP A 35 -10.37 -0.10 -10.76
N GLU A 36 -11.28 -0.42 -9.83
CA GLU A 36 -12.38 0.47 -9.45
C GLU A 36 -11.87 1.80 -8.89
N ARG A 37 -10.90 1.76 -7.97
CA ARG A 37 -10.33 2.97 -7.36
C ARG A 37 -9.61 3.84 -8.38
N GLU A 38 -8.84 3.23 -9.28
CA GLU A 38 -8.19 3.95 -10.38
C GLU A 38 -9.23 4.64 -11.27
N ARG A 39 -10.32 3.94 -11.61
CA ARG A 39 -11.43 4.54 -12.38
C ARG A 39 -12.06 5.71 -11.63
N MET A 40 -12.32 5.57 -10.34
CA MET A 40 -12.87 6.66 -9.53
C MET A 40 -11.96 7.90 -9.51
N VAL A 41 -10.64 7.71 -9.45
CA VAL A 41 -9.69 8.83 -9.54
C VAL A 41 -9.74 9.48 -10.92
N ALA A 42 -9.73 8.69 -12.00
CA ALA A 42 -9.82 9.20 -13.36
C ALA A 42 -11.13 9.96 -13.63
N GLU A 43 -12.23 9.54 -13.01
CA GLU A 43 -13.55 10.20 -13.08
C GLU A 43 -13.68 11.40 -12.12
N GLY A 44 -12.66 11.71 -11.30
CA GLY A 44 -12.70 12.79 -10.31
C GLY A 44 -13.62 12.51 -9.11
N LYS A 45 -14.00 11.24 -8.90
CA LYS A 45 -14.81 10.77 -7.78
C LYS A 45 -13.98 10.37 -6.55
N ALA A 46 -12.67 10.24 -6.73
CA ALA A 46 -11.70 10.02 -5.66
C ALA A 46 -10.45 10.87 -5.92
N GLU A 47 -9.74 11.23 -4.86
CA GLU A 47 -8.51 12.00 -4.95
C GLU A 47 -7.44 11.40 -4.05
N PHE A 48 -6.18 11.65 -4.39
CA PHE A 48 -5.07 11.35 -3.50
C PHE A 48 -5.02 12.38 -2.39
N VAL A 49 -4.80 11.91 -1.17
CA VAL A 49 -4.62 12.76 0.01
C VAL A 49 -3.17 12.66 0.47
N ASP A 50 -2.64 13.76 0.98
CA ASP A 50 -1.33 13.75 1.64
C ASP A 50 -1.33 12.76 2.83
N TRP A 51 -0.22 12.06 3.01
CA TRP A 51 -0.13 10.98 4.00
C TRP A 51 -0.25 11.49 5.44
N GLU A 52 0.29 12.67 5.75
CA GLU A 52 0.14 13.23 7.10
C GLU A 52 -1.30 13.68 7.34
N VAL A 53 -1.96 14.24 6.33
CA VAL A 53 -3.39 14.57 6.40
C VAL A 53 -4.23 13.31 6.63
N ALA A 54 -3.95 12.22 5.91
CA ALA A 54 -4.66 10.95 6.07
C ALA A 54 -4.51 10.39 7.50
N LYS A 55 -3.28 10.40 8.05
CA LYS A 55 -3.01 9.94 9.42
C LYS A 55 -3.79 10.76 10.45
N GLU A 56 -3.85 12.09 10.29
CA GLU A 56 -4.63 12.94 11.18
C GLU A 56 -6.13 12.61 11.12
N GLN A 57 -6.68 12.40 9.93
CA GLN A 57 -8.09 12.06 9.75
C GLN A 57 -8.43 10.71 10.42
N ILE A 58 -7.59 9.69 10.20
CA ILE A 58 -7.75 8.35 10.81
C ILE A 58 -7.68 8.45 12.34
N ALA A 59 -6.70 9.19 12.88
CA ALA A 59 -6.56 9.38 14.31
C ALA A 59 -7.78 10.09 14.93
N LYS A 60 -8.38 11.05 14.23
CA LYS A 60 -9.62 11.73 14.66
C LYS A 60 -10.84 10.81 14.59
N ALA A 61 -10.95 9.96 13.57
CA ALA A 61 -12.10 9.07 13.37
C ALA A 61 -12.12 7.85 14.31
N THR A 62 -10.97 7.48 14.88
CA THR A 62 -10.82 6.29 15.74
C THR A 62 -10.85 6.64 17.25
N ARG A 63 -11.17 7.90 17.60
CA ARG A 63 -11.22 8.40 18.99
C ARG A 63 -12.64 8.71 19.42
#